data_AF-A0A7V5PF35-F1
#
_entry.id   AF-A0A7V5PF35-F1
#
_cell.length_a   1.000
_cell.length_b   1.000
_cell.length_c   1.000
_cell.angle_alpha   90.00
_cell.angle_beta   90.00
_cell.angle_gamma   90.00
#
_symmetry.space_group_name_H-M   'P 1'
#
loop_
_entity.id
_entity.type
_entity.pdbx_description
1 polymer ?
#
loop_
_entity_poly.entity_id
_entity_poly.type
_entity_poly.pdbx_seq_one_letter_code
_entity_poly.pdbx_strand_id
1 'polypeptide(L)' 'MISGEGTLADKDKKEITIKEGDFILLLPDEIHQYKNTSENMPLVFIWEVPKAFE' A
#
# COMPACT_ATOMS: atom_id res chain seq x y z
N MET A 1 -2.77 6.56 -3.62
CA MET A 1 -3.64 5.54 -4.25
C MET A 1 -4.33 6.16 -5.45
N ILE A 2 -4.20 5.56 -6.65
CA ILE A 2 -4.83 6.09 -7.88
C ILE A 2 -6.25 5.56 -8.02
N SER A 3 -6.48 4.27 -7.81
CA SER A 3 -7.81 3.66 -7.89
C SER A 3 -7.86 2.31 -7.16
N GLY A 4 -9.06 1.89 -6.76
CA GLY A 4 -9.32 0.64 -6.05
C GLY A 4 -9.30 0.77 -4.52
N GLU A 5 -9.51 -0.36 -3.86
CA GLU A 5 -9.50 -0.53 -2.40
C GLU A 5 -8.70 -1.78 -2.03
N GLY A 6 -7.98 -1.71 -0.91
CA GLY A 6 -7.15 -2.80 -0.44
C GLY A 6 -6.77 -2.64 1.02
N THR A 7 -5.82 -3.46 1.46
CA THR A 7 -5.19 -3.33 2.77
C THR A 7 -3.67 -3.29 2.66
N LEU A 8 -3.07 -2.50 3.56
CA LEU A 8 -1.65 -2.48 3.85
C LEU A 8 -1.44 -3.22 5.17
N ALA A 9 -0.68 -4.31 5.14
CA ALA A 9 -0.31 -5.05 6.35
C ALA A 9 1.09 -4.65 6.82
N ASP A 10 1.23 -4.38 8.11
CA ASP A 10 2.54 -4.12 8.74
C ASP A 10 3.24 -5.43 9.21
N LYS A 11 4.39 -5.29 9.86
CA LYS A 11 5.17 -6.41 10.43
C LYS A 11 4.38 -7.30 11.39
N ASP A 12 3.39 -6.74 12.08
CA ASP A 12 2.57 -7.42 13.08
C ASP A 12 1.26 -7.98 12.44
N LYS A 13 1.18 -7.93 11.11
CA LYS A 13 0.00 -8.29 10.29
C LYS A 13 -1.22 -7.43 10.61
N LYS A 14 -1.03 -6.24 11.18
CA LYS A 14 -2.12 -5.31 11.36
C LYS A 14 -2.47 -4.73 9.99
N GLU A 15 -3.73 -4.90 9.60
CA GLU A 15 -4.23 -4.40 8.33
C GLU A 15 -4.73 -2.95 8.49
N ILE A 16 -4.29 -2.07 7.59
CA ILE A 16 -4.74 -0.70 7.43
C ILE A 16 -5.49 -0.63 6.10
N THR A 17 -6.76 -0.21 6.12
CA THR A 17 -7.53 -0.01 4.88
C THR A 17 -6.94 1.14 4.08
N ILE A 18 -6.78 0.92 2.77
CA ILE A 18 -6.31 1.91 1.81
C ILE A 18 -7.28 1.99 0.64
N LYS A 19 -7.58 3.19 0.18
CA LYS A 19 -8.53 3.45 -0.91
C LYS A 19 -8.08 4.61 -1.78
N GLU A 20 -8.76 4.80 -2.90
CA GLU A 20 -8.56 5.94 -3.80
C GLU A 20 -8.47 7.28 -3.04
N GLY A 21 -7.46 8.08 -3.38
CA GLY A 21 -7.17 9.36 -2.73
C GLY A 21 -6.25 9.26 -1.51
N ASP A 22 -6.04 8.07 -0.92
CA ASP A 22 -5.13 7.94 0.23
C ASP A 22 -3.67 8.15 -0.17
N PHE A 23 -2.91 8.77 0.73
CA PHE A 23 -1.46 8.92 0.66
C PHE A 23 -0.80 8.13 1.79
N ILE A 24 0.19 7.31 1.44
CA ILE A 24 0.90 6.42 2.38
C ILE A 24 2.36 6.82 2.35
N LEU A 25 2.92 7.09 3.53
CA LEU A 25 4.35 7.29 3.72
C LEU A 25 4.90 6.09 4.49
N LEU A 26 5.87 5.40 3.90
CA LEU A 26 6.61 4.31 4.53
C LEU A 26 7.98 4.84 4.93
N LEU A 27 8.34 4.68 6.20
CA LEU A 27 9.65 5.01 6.72
C LEU A 27 10.66 3.91 6.39
N PRO A 28 11.98 4.20 6.43
CA PRO A 28 13.00 3.17 6.32
C PRO A 28 12.75 2.02 7.29
N ASP A 29 13.02 0.80 6.83
CA ASP A 29 12.86 -0.46 7.58
C ASP A 29 11.42 -0.83 7.96
N GLU A 30 10.39 -0.08 7.54
CA GLU A 30 9.00 -0.49 7.72
C GLU A 30 8.63 -1.63 6.76
N ILE A 31 8.38 -2.80 7.35
CA ILE A 31 7.83 -3.96 6.62
C ILE A 31 6.39 -3.66 6.26
N HIS A 32 6.08 -3.84 4.97
CA HIS A 32 4.75 -3.57 4.44
C HIS A 32 4.37 -4.57 3.34
N GLN A 33 3.09 -4.94 3.29
CA GLN A 33 2.53 -5.77 2.22
C GLN A 33 1.19 -5.20 1.76
N TYR A 34 1.02 -5.05 0.45
CA TYR A 34 -0.25 -4.66 -0.15
C TYR A 34 -1.09 -5.89 -0.48
N LYS A 35 -2.39 -5.81 -0.23
CA LYS A 35 -3.39 -6.82 -0.59
C LYS A 35 -4.56 -6.14 -1.28
N ASN A 36 -4.88 -6.60 -2.49
CA ASN A 36 -6.14 -6.23 -3.13
C ASN A 36 -7.29 -6.99 -2.45
N THR A 37 -8.29 -6.28 -1.96
CA THR A 37 -9.47 -6.88 -1.32
C THR A 37 -10.65 -7.03 -2.28
N SER A 38 -10.56 -6.46 -3.48
CA SER A 38 -11.59 -6.55 -4.51
C SER A 38 -11.38 -7.76 -5.43
N GLU A 39 -12.47 -8.48 -5.72
CA GLU A 39 -12.47 -9.56 -6.71
C GLU A 39 -12.56 -9.04 -8.16
N ASN A 40 -13.08 -7.82 -8.34
CA ASN A 40 -13.51 -7.32 -9.66
C ASN A 40 -12.79 -6.03 -10.09
N MET A 41 -11.98 -5.43 -9.22
CA MET A 41 -11.29 -4.17 -9.50
C MET A 41 -9.80 -4.27 -9.13
N PRO A 42 -8.89 -3.74 -9.96
CA PRO A 42 -7.47 -3.68 -9.63
C PRO A 42 -7.20 -2.64 -8.55
N LEU A 43 -6.23 -2.94 -7.67
CA LEU A 43 -5.61 -1.96 -6.79
C LEU A 43 -4.47 -1.26 -7.54
N VAL A 44 -4.61 0.02 -7.83
CA VAL A 44 -3.67 0.80 -8.65
C VAL A 44 -3.09 1.95 -7.84
N PHE A 45 -1.76 2.02 -7.79
CA PHE A 45 -1.03 3.08 -7.11
C PHE A 45 0.33 3.32 -7.78
N ILE A 46 0.89 4.50 -7.56
CA ILE A 46 2.28 4.81 -7.89
C ILE A 46 3.10 4.57 -6.63
N TRP A 47 4.24 3.90 -6.80
CA TRP A 47 5.23 3.75 -5.75
C TRP A 47 6.48 4.50 -6.15
N GLU A 48 6.82 5.52 -5.37
CA GLU A 48 8.10 6.23 -5.48
C GLU A 48 8.99 5.79 -4.33
N VAL A 49 10.11 5.15 -4.66
CA VAL A 49 11.15 4.78 -3.70
C VAL A 49 12.38 5.62 -4.04
N PRO A 50 13.00 6.31 -3.06
CA PRO A 50 14.26 6.98 -3.32
C PRO A 50 15.32 5.95 -3.72
N LYS A 51 16.15 6.24 -4.72
CA LYS A 51 17.21 5.35 -5.24
C LYS A 51 18.13 4.73 -4.18
N ALA A 52 18.27 5.37 -3.01
CA ALA A 52 19.06 4.84 -1.90
C ALA A 52 18.44 3.59 -1.23
N PHE A 53 17.18 3.28 -1.51
CA PHE A 53 16.37 2.22 -0.88
C PHE A 53 15.71 1.27 -1.88
N GLU A 54 16.03 1.39 -3.18
CA GLU A 54 15.64 0.42 -4.22
C GLU A 54 16.44 -0.89 -4.12
#